data_AF-A0A7X9KDU6-F1
#
_entry.id   AF-A0A7X9KDU6-F1
#
_cell.length_a   1.000
_cell.length_b   1.000
_cell.length_c   1.000
_cell.angle_alpha   90.00
_cell.angle_beta   90.00
_cell.angle_gamma   90.00
#
_symmetry.space_group_name_H-M   'P 1'
#
loop_
_entity.id
_entity.type
_entity.pdbx_description
1 polymer ?
#
loop_
_entity_poly.entity_id
_entity_poly.type
_entity_poly.pdbx_seq_one_letter_code
_entity_poly.pdbx_strand_id
1 'polypeptide(L)' 'MKALWLSKRDVESLEIPMTEVMDAVEEGFRLNGLDQSELPAKIGVHPRKDCFIHAMPCWMGGEVDAVGIKWAAGYPP' A
#
# COMPACT_ATOMS: atom_id res chain seq x y z
N MET A 1 -15.06 -15.25 -12.16
CA MET A 1 -14.76 -14.25 -11.12
C MET A 1 -14.54 -12.90 -11.80
N LYS A 2 -15.06 -11.80 -11.25
CA LYS A 2 -14.82 -10.44 -11.76
C LYS A 2 -14.09 -9.64 -10.67
N ALA A 3 -13.05 -8.90 -11.05
CA ALA A 3 -12.39 -7.99 -10.13
C ALA A 3 -13.26 -6.74 -9.92
N LEU A 4 -13.34 -6.25 -8.68
CA LEU A 4 -13.92 -4.95 -8.38
C LEU A 4 -12.91 -3.87 -8.77
N TRP A 5 -13.33 -2.89 -9.56
CA TRP A 5 -12.53 -1.72 -9.90
C TRP A 5 -13.06 -0.52 -9.13
N LEU A 6 -12.18 0.15 -8.37
CA LEU A 6 -12.49 1.39 -7.67
C LEU A 6 -11.67 2.51 -8.30
N SER A 7 -12.35 3.51 -8.86
CA SER A 7 -11.71 4.74 -9.33
C SER A 7 -11.37 5.65 -8.15
N LYS A 8 -10.59 6.71 -8.41
CA LYS A 8 -10.34 7.78 -7.44
C LYS A 8 -11.65 8.33 -6.84
N ARG A 9 -12.66 8.56 -7.69
CA ARG A 9 -13.96 9.08 -7.26
C ARG A 9 -14.68 8.12 -6.32
N ASP A 10 -14.62 6.82 -6.61
CA ASP A 10 -15.25 5.80 -5.76
C ASP A 10 -14.59 5.79 -4.37
N VAL A 11 -13.25 5.83 -4.32
CA VAL A 11 -12.49 5.90 -3.06
C VAL A 11 -12.79 7.19 -2.30
N GLU A 12 -12.81 8.34 -2.96
CA GLU A 12 -13.13 9.63 -2.32
C GLU A 12 -14.56 9.67 -1.77
N SER A 13 -15.51 8.99 -2.44
CA SER A 13 -16.91 8.92 -2.01
C SER A 13 -17.16 8.07 -0.76
N LEU A 14 -16.17 7.28 -0.32
CA LEU A 14 -16.24 6.54 0.94
C LEU A 14 -16.09 7.46 2.16
N GLU A 15 -15.58 8.68 1.97
CA GLU A 15 -15.40 9.69 3.03
C GLU A 15 -14.64 9.15 4.25
N ILE A 16 -13.69 8.22 4.04
CA ILE A 16 -12.89 7.62 5.11
C ILE A 16 -12.10 8.72 5.82
N PRO A 17 -12.33 8.94 7.12
CA PRO A 17 -11.64 10.00 7.85
C PRO A 17 -10.16 9.65 8.01
N MET A 18 -9.31 10.68 8.03
CA MET A 18 -7.87 10.48 8.23
C MET A 18 -7.53 9.75 9.52
N THR A 19 -8.37 9.84 10.56
CA THR A 19 -8.21 9.09 11.81
C THR A 19 -8.26 7.58 11.59
N GLU A 20 -9.23 7.09 10.81
CA GLU A 20 -9.34 5.65 10.51
C GLU A 20 -8.17 5.16 9.67
N VAL A 21 -7.67 5.99 8.75
CA VAL A 21 -6.44 5.69 7.99
C VAL A 21 -5.23 5.59 8.92
N MET A 22 -5.10 6.49 9.90
CA MET A 22 -4.01 6.45 10.88
C MET A 22 -4.08 5.20 11.74
N ASP A 23 -5.27 4.83 12.24
CA ASP A 23 -5.48 3.62 13.05
C ASP A 23 -5.09 2.35 12.27
N ALA A 24 -5.50 2.25 10.99
CA ALA A 24 -5.14 1.13 10.13
C ALA A 24 -3.63 1.05 9.85
N VAL A 25 -2.96 2.20 9.69
CA VAL A 25 -1.50 2.26 9.50
C VAL A 25 -0.77 1.86 10.79
N GLU A 26 -1.22 2.35 11.95
CA GLU A 26 -0.66 1.99 13.26
C GLU A 26 -0.76 0.47 13.51
N GLU A 27 -1.93 -0.12 13.24
CA GLU A 27 -2.12 -1.56 13.31
C GLU A 27 -1.16 -2.31 12.38
N GLY A 28 -0.94 -1.78 11.16
CA GLY A 28 0.03 -2.35 10.24
C GLY A 28 1.47 -2.34 10.78
N PHE A 29 1.88 -1.26 11.44
CA PHE A 29 3.17 -1.22 12.13
C PHE A 29 3.25 -2.18 13.31
N ARG A 30 2.16 -2.31 14.09
CA ARG A 30 2.07 -3.25 15.21
C ARG A 30 2.26 -4.69 14.74
N LEU A 31 1.52 -5.12 13.71
CA LEU A 31 1.64 -6.46 13.12
C LEU A 31 3.06 -6.72 12.58
N ASN A 32 3.65 -5.73 11.93
CA ASN A 32 5.04 -5.82 11.48
C ASN A 32 6.04 -5.97 12.65
N GLY A 33 5.84 -5.24 13.74
CA GLY A 33 6.67 -5.38 14.96
C GLY A 33 6.52 -6.71 15.68
N LEU A 34 5.47 -7.49 15.37
CA LEU A 34 5.22 -8.82 15.89
C LEU A 34 5.62 -9.95 14.92
N ASP A 35 6.33 -9.62 13.84
CA ASP A 35 6.68 -10.56 12.77
C ASP A 35 5.43 -11.23 12.12
N GLN A 36 4.30 -10.52 12.09
CA GLN A 36 3.02 -10.98 11.52
C GLN A 36 2.72 -10.32 10.17
N SER A 37 3.74 -9.91 9.43
CA SER A 37 3.62 -9.38 8.08
C SER A 37 4.79 -9.79 7.21
N GLU A 38 4.61 -9.71 5.90
CA GLU A 38 5.67 -9.80 4.91
C GLU A 38 5.81 -8.46 4.19
N LEU A 39 6.94 -7.77 4.43
CA LEU A 39 7.30 -6.49 3.81
C LEU A 39 8.60 -6.60 3.02
N PRO A 40 8.61 -7.26 1.85
CA PRO A 40 9.80 -7.36 1.02
C PRO A 40 10.29 -5.99 0.55
N ALA A 41 11.58 -5.92 0.17
CA ALA A 41 12.17 -4.72 -0.38
C ALA A 41 11.43 -4.25 -1.66
N LYS A 42 11.38 -2.93 -1.87
CA LYS A 42 10.78 -2.33 -3.07
C LYS A 42 11.50 -2.82 -4.33
N ILE A 43 10.76 -3.35 -5.30
CA ILE A 43 11.31 -3.78 -6.59
C ILE A 43 11.23 -2.58 -7.55
N GLY A 44 12.38 -2.06 -7.99
CA GLY A 44 12.44 -0.75 -8.65
C GLY A 44 13.22 -0.63 -9.94
N VAL A 45 12.77 0.27 -10.81
CA VAL A 45 13.47 0.74 -12.01
C VAL A 45 13.67 2.26 -11.91
N HIS A 46 14.87 2.74 -12.26
CA HIS A 46 15.26 4.15 -12.16
C HIS A 46 15.65 4.70 -13.55
N PRO A 47 14.67 5.07 -14.38
CA PRO A 47 14.92 5.33 -15.82
C PRO A 47 15.66 6.65 -16.11
N ARG A 48 15.72 7.57 -15.13
CA ARG A 48 16.40 8.88 -15.21
C ARG A 48 16.92 9.27 -13.82
N LYS A 49 17.74 10.32 -13.76
CA LYS A 49 18.14 10.94 -12.48
C LYS A 49 16.88 11.30 -11.69
N ASP A 50 16.88 10.91 -10.42
CA ASP A 50 15.81 11.18 -9.44
C ASP A 50 14.40 10.65 -9.81
N CYS A 51 14.30 9.75 -10.80
CA CYS A 51 13.04 9.12 -11.20
C CYS A 51 12.97 7.66 -10.73
N PHE A 52 11.75 7.17 -10.44
CA PHE A 52 11.55 5.78 -10.06
C PHE A 52 10.19 5.21 -10.52
N ILE A 53 10.13 3.89 -10.67
CA ILE A 53 8.90 3.08 -10.69
C ILE A 53 9.13 1.90 -9.74
N HIS A 54 8.31 1.76 -8.71
CA HIS A 54 8.44 0.75 -7.66
C HIS A 54 7.20 -0.12 -7.56
N ALA A 55 7.38 -1.44 -7.57
CA ALA A 55 6.40 -2.41 -7.10
C ALA A 55 6.61 -2.67 -5.60
N MET A 56 5.54 -2.62 -4.83
CA MET A 56 5.55 -2.71 -3.37
C MET A 56 4.51 -3.75 -2.90
N PRO A 57 4.81 -5.06 -2.99
CA PRO A 57 3.95 -6.10 -2.43
C PRO A 57 4.06 -6.14 -0.90
N CYS A 58 2.98 -6.55 -0.25
CA CYS A 58 2.89 -6.73 1.20
C CYS A 58 1.81 -7.79 1.52
N TRP A 59 2.05 -8.59 2.56
CA TRP A 59 1.00 -9.33 3.25
C TRP A 59 0.94 -8.90 4.72
N MET A 60 -0.28 -8.71 5.22
CA MET A 60 -0.59 -8.40 6.62
C MET A 60 -1.39 -9.58 7.19
N GLY A 61 -0.86 -10.22 8.23
CA GLY A 61 -1.50 -11.34 8.92
C GLY A 61 -2.48 -10.89 10.01
N GLY A 62 -2.70 -11.76 11.00
CA GLY A 62 -3.61 -11.48 12.12
C GLY A 62 -5.07 -11.39 11.66
N GLU A 63 -5.82 -10.46 12.24
CA GLU A 63 -7.23 -10.22 11.86
C GLU A 63 -7.38 -9.51 10.51
N VAL A 64 -6.31 -8.91 9.99
CA VAL A 64 -6.32 -8.22 8.69
C VAL A 64 -6.37 -9.23 7.54
N ASP A 65 -5.54 -10.28 7.60
CA ASP A 65 -5.40 -11.35 6.59
C ASP A 65 -5.56 -10.88 5.14
N ALA A 66 -4.74 -9.90 4.75
CA ALA A 66 -4.82 -9.24 3.45
C ALA A 66 -3.47 -9.20 2.75
N VAL A 67 -3.47 -9.53 1.46
CA VAL A 67 -2.32 -9.35 0.56
C VAL A 67 -2.62 -8.29 -0.48
N GLY A 68 -1.66 -7.41 -0.72
CA GLY A 68 -1.80 -6.31 -1.65
C GLY A 68 -0.49 -5.94 -2.31
N ILE A 69 -0.60 -5.19 -3.42
CA ILE A 69 0.55 -4.62 -4.11
C ILE A 69 0.22 -3.20 -4.56
N LYS A 70 1.15 -2.28 -4.36
CA LYS A 70 1.09 -0.93 -4.91
C LYS A 70 2.22 -0.73 -5.92
N TRP A 71 1.89 -0.20 -7.09
CA TRP A 71 2.86 0.39 -7.99
C TRP A 71 2.86 1.91 -7.83
N ALA A 72 4.02 2.49 -7.54
CA ALA A 72 4.21 3.92 -7.40
C ALA A 72 5.36 4.40 -8.28
N ALA A 73 5.19 5.56 -8.92
CA ALA A 73 6.22 6.18 -9.73
C ALA A 73 6.43 7.63 -9.31
N GLY A 74 7.67 8.12 -9.45
CA GLY A 74 8.06 9.49 -9.17
C GLY A 74 8.85 10.07 -10.34
N TYR A 75 8.43 11.25 -10.79
CA TYR A 75 9.06 12.03 -11.86
C TYR A 75 9.13 13.49 -11.41
N PRO A 76 10.14 13.88 -10.61
CA PRO A 76 10.33 15.27 -10.22
C PRO A 76 10.61 16.15 -11.46
N PRO A 77 10.25 17.44 -11.41
CA PRO A 77 10.51 18.40 -12.48
C PRO A 77 12.01 18.64 -12.72
#